data_AF-A0A372GA96-F1
#
_entry.id   AF-A0A372GA96-F1
#
_cell.length_a   1.000
_cell.length_b   1.000
_cell.length_c   1.000
_cell.angle_alpha   90.00
_cell.angle_beta   90.00
_cell.angle_gamma   90.00
#
_symmetry.space_group_name_H-M   'P 1'
#
loop_
_entity.id
_entity.type
_entity.pdbx_description
1 polymer ?
#
loop_
_entity_poly.entity_id
_entity_poly.type
_entity_poly.pdbx_seq_one_letter_code
_entity_poly.pdbx_strand_id
1 'polypeptide(L)'
;MFCASGAIVTSPVLAATGWNRCPVGYYCVFDGHDGTGTMAYFKWGSPNLADQNMDNKVSSYWNRTTRYFGVYDGYNYTGWGLWGQKGEYRSNIPAHYYAHNRASSLRAVQV
;
A
#
# COMPACT_ATOMS: atom_id res chain seq x y z
N MET A 1 14.33 49.62 9.44
CA MET A 1 13.93 48.73 8.32
C MET A 1 15.05 47.72 8.11
N PHE A 2 14.90 46.47 8.58
CA PHE A 2 15.79 45.36 8.24
C PHE A 2 14.92 44.13 7.99
N CYS A 3 14.86 43.68 6.73
CA CYS A 3 14.14 42.50 6.30
C CYS A 3 14.98 41.26 6.58
N ALA A 4 14.54 40.40 7.50
CA ALA A 4 15.13 39.07 7.65
C ALA A 4 14.39 38.11 6.71
N SER A 5 15.00 37.82 5.57
CA SER A 5 14.51 36.82 4.62
C SER A 5 14.64 35.43 5.23
N GLY A 6 13.51 34.82 5.58
CA GLY A 6 13.44 33.43 6.00
C GLY A 6 13.78 32.51 4.83
N ALA A 7 14.87 31.75 4.96
CA ALA A 7 15.16 30.64 4.07
C ALA A 7 14.20 29.49 4.40
N ILE A 8 13.15 29.33 3.57
CA ILE A 8 12.37 28.08 3.55
C ILE A 8 13.26 26.98 2.99
N VAL A 9 13.80 26.14 3.89
CA VAL A 9 14.47 24.91 3.50
C VAL A 9 13.39 23.94 3.04
N THR A 10 13.05 23.95 1.75
CA THR A 10 12.35 22.83 1.13
C THR A 10 13.34 21.68 1.07
N SER A 11 13.40 20.88 2.16
CA SER A 11 14.09 19.61 2.14
C SER A 11 13.68 18.88 0.86
N PRO A 12 14.62 18.39 0.03
CA PRO A 12 14.23 17.44 -0.98
C PRO A 12 13.54 16.33 -0.21
N VAL A 13 12.26 16.12 -0.46
CA VAL A 13 11.62 14.85 -0.10
C VAL A 13 12.52 13.84 -0.77
N LEU A 14 13.43 13.22 -0.01
CA LEU A 14 14.09 11.99 -0.38
C LEU A 14 12.97 11.16 -0.95
N ALA A 15 12.95 10.98 -2.28
CA ALA A 15 11.93 10.18 -2.94
C ALA A 15 12.03 8.85 -2.22
N ALA A 16 11.08 8.65 -1.31
CA ALA A 16 11.27 7.63 -0.30
C ALA A 16 11.48 6.34 -1.07
N THR A 17 12.52 5.59 -0.78
CA THR A 17 12.76 4.34 -1.48
C THR A 17 12.18 3.21 -0.66
N GLY A 18 11.67 2.20 -1.34
CA GLY A 18 11.03 1.07 -0.68
C GLY A 18 9.77 1.45 0.09
N TRP A 19 9.68 0.93 1.32
CA TRP A 19 8.55 1.11 2.23
C TRP A 19 8.19 2.57 2.51
N ASN A 20 9.20 3.43 2.73
CA ASN A 20 9.00 4.82 3.22
C ASN A 20 8.13 5.69 2.29
N ARG A 21 7.83 5.22 1.08
CA ARG A 21 6.87 5.80 0.12
C ARG A 21 5.45 5.80 0.63
N CYS A 22 5.14 4.93 1.59
CA CYS A 22 3.79 4.79 2.12
C CYS A 22 3.48 5.88 3.15
N PRO A 23 2.54 6.81 2.88
CA PRO A 23 2.14 7.81 3.87
C PRO A 23 1.45 7.17 5.08
N VAL A 24 1.59 7.80 6.25
CA VAL A 24 0.89 7.40 7.48
C VAL A 24 -0.62 7.43 7.24
N GLY A 25 -1.35 6.41 7.71
CA GLY A 25 -2.80 6.33 7.55
C GLY A 25 -3.25 5.76 6.20
N TYR A 26 -2.34 5.22 5.40
CA TYR A 26 -2.65 4.52 4.15
C TYR A 26 -2.19 3.06 4.15
N TYR A 27 -2.86 2.25 3.34
CA TYR A 27 -2.44 0.89 3.03
C TYR A 27 -1.75 0.90 1.67
N CYS A 28 -0.49 0.51 1.64
CA CYS A 28 0.32 0.52 0.44
C CYS A 28 0.62 -0.91 -0.02
N VAL A 29 0.56 -1.13 -1.32
CA VAL A 29 0.88 -2.38 -1.99
C VAL A 29 1.98 -2.13 -3.00
N PHE A 30 2.84 -3.13 -3.16
CA PHE A 30 4.01 -3.07 -4.01
C PHE A 30 4.10 -4.32 -4.87
N ASP A 31 4.59 -4.18 -6.10
CA ASP A 31 4.77 -5.34 -6.99
C ASP A 31 6.02 -6.15 -6.69
N GLY A 32 7.03 -5.51 -6.10
CA GLY A 32 8.24 -6.17 -5.64
C GLY A 32 8.14 -6.61 -4.17
N HIS A 33 9.07 -7.47 -3.78
CA HIS A 33 9.31 -7.78 -2.38
C HIS A 33 9.99 -6.61 -1.67
N ASP A 34 9.83 -6.52 -0.35
CA ASP A 34 10.47 -5.51 0.50
C ASP A 34 10.13 -4.06 0.11
N GLY A 35 8.92 -3.84 -0.41
CA GLY A 35 8.43 -2.52 -0.81
C GLY A 35 9.07 -1.98 -2.09
N THR A 36 9.72 -2.83 -2.88
CA THR A 36 10.34 -2.45 -4.16
C THR A 36 9.33 -2.44 -5.31
N GLY A 37 9.74 -1.86 -6.45
CA GLY A 37 8.91 -1.77 -7.65
C GLY A 37 7.89 -0.63 -7.64
N THR A 38 6.83 -0.84 -8.42
CA THR A 38 5.62 -0.02 -8.50
C THR A 38 4.92 -0.04 -7.15
N MET A 39 4.36 1.10 -6.75
CA MET A 39 3.58 1.22 -5.51
C MET A 39 2.20 1.81 -5.83
N ALA A 40 1.16 1.26 -5.20
CA ALA A 40 -0.15 1.89 -5.08
C ALA A 40 -0.54 1.99 -3.61
N TYR A 41 -1.33 3.00 -3.27
CA TYR A 41 -1.77 3.23 -1.90
C TYR A 41 -3.25 3.56 -1.84
N PHE A 42 -3.90 3.07 -0.80
CA PHE A 42 -5.34 3.10 -0.63
C PHE A 42 -5.69 3.51 0.80
N LYS A 43 -6.65 4.43 0.94
CA LYS A 43 -7.17 4.82 2.26
C LYS A 43 -8.31 3.91 2.71
N TRP A 44 -9.16 3.53 1.76
CA TRP A 44 -10.37 2.75 2.01
C TRP A 44 -10.36 1.41 1.27
N GLY A 45 -9.66 1.34 0.14
CA GLY A 45 -9.64 0.18 -0.73
C GLY A 45 -9.79 0.55 -2.19
N SER A 46 -9.77 -0.48 -3.04
CA SER A 46 -10.18 -0.44 -4.44
C SER A 46 -10.92 -1.74 -4.81
N PRO A 47 -12.11 -1.66 -5.42
CA PRO A 47 -12.82 -2.83 -5.93
C PRO A 47 -12.16 -3.44 -7.17
N ASN A 48 -11.24 -2.70 -7.81
CA ASN A 48 -10.52 -3.15 -8.99
C ASN A 48 -9.10 -2.55 -9.01
N LEU A 49 -8.10 -3.40 -8.81
CA LEU A 49 -6.69 -3.01 -8.84
C LEU A 49 -6.16 -2.79 -10.26
N ALA A 50 -6.88 -3.23 -11.29
CA ALA A 50 -6.51 -2.97 -12.68
C ALA A 50 -6.56 -1.48 -13.00
N ASP A 51 -7.49 -0.74 -12.37
CA ASP A 51 -7.60 0.71 -12.48
C ASP A 51 -6.36 1.43 -11.90
N GLN A 52 -5.56 0.74 -11.09
CA GLN A 52 -4.28 1.23 -10.55
C GLN A 52 -3.08 0.49 -11.14
N ASN A 53 -3.28 -0.31 -12.20
CA ASN A 53 -2.28 -1.15 -12.85
C ASN A 53 -1.55 -2.12 -11.90
N MET A 54 -2.21 -2.49 -10.80
CA MET A 54 -1.72 -3.37 -9.72
C MET A 54 -2.38 -4.74 -9.68
N ASP A 55 -3.29 -4.98 -10.61
CA ASP A 55 -3.96 -6.26 -10.78
C ASP A 55 -2.94 -7.39 -10.98
N ASN A 56 -3.09 -8.46 -10.20
CA ASN A 56 -2.24 -9.66 -10.27
C ASN A 56 -0.73 -9.37 -10.12
N LYS A 57 -0.36 -8.28 -9.44
CA LYS A 57 1.05 -7.88 -9.27
C LYS A 57 1.49 -7.72 -7.84
N VAL A 58 0.56 -7.68 -6.88
CA VAL A 58 0.91 -7.38 -5.48
C VAL A 58 1.76 -8.51 -4.87
N SER A 59 3.00 -8.18 -4.50
CA SER A 59 3.93 -9.10 -3.84
C SER A 59 4.23 -8.71 -2.40
N SER A 60 4.09 -7.44 -2.03
CA SER A 60 4.29 -6.98 -0.66
C SER A 60 3.36 -5.84 -0.29
N TYR A 61 3.10 -5.66 1.01
CA TYR A 61 2.19 -4.62 1.48
C TYR A 61 2.64 -4.01 2.81
N TRP A 62 2.23 -2.78 3.05
CA TRP A 62 2.40 -2.06 4.30
C TRP A 62 1.08 -1.42 4.73
N ASN A 63 0.54 -1.87 5.86
CA ASN A 63 -0.61 -1.26 6.47
C ASN A 63 -0.20 -0.23 7.54
N ARG A 64 -0.27 1.06 7.20
CA ARG A 64 -0.08 2.16 8.16
C ARG A 64 -1.40 2.73 8.68
N THR A 65 -2.48 1.98 8.50
CA THR A 65 -3.80 2.34 9.01
C THR A 65 -4.09 1.63 10.33
N THR A 66 -5.08 2.12 11.06
CA THR A 66 -5.63 1.47 12.26
C THR A 66 -6.69 0.40 11.91
N ARG A 67 -6.91 0.11 10.63
CA ARG A 67 -7.96 -0.79 10.13
C ARG A 67 -7.32 -2.06 9.56
N TYR A 68 -8.06 -3.16 9.57
CA TYR A 68 -7.65 -4.36 8.85
C TYR A 68 -7.88 -4.13 7.36
N PHE A 69 -7.06 -4.76 6.51
CA PHE A 69 -7.28 -4.72 5.06
C PHE A 69 -7.44 -6.15 4.56
N GLY A 70 -8.54 -6.40 3.85
CA GLY A 70 -8.75 -7.62 3.10
C GLY A 70 -8.24 -7.41 1.68
N VAL A 71 -7.34 -8.28 1.23
CA VAL A 71 -6.85 -8.34 -0.15
C VAL A 71 -7.47 -9.56 -0.81
N TYR A 72 -8.13 -9.41 -1.95
CA TYR A 72 -8.91 -10.45 -2.60
C TYR A 72 -8.40 -10.73 -4.01
N ASP A 73 -8.47 -11.99 -4.45
CA ASP A 73 -8.05 -12.37 -5.81
C ASP A 73 -9.11 -12.11 -6.89
N GLY A 74 -10.37 -11.91 -6.51
CA GLY A 74 -11.44 -11.51 -7.41
C GLY A 74 -11.70 -10.00 -7.40
N TYR A 75 -12.39 -9.52 -8.43
CA TYR A 75 -12.91 -8.14 -8.49
C TYR A 75 -14.07 -7.93 -7.50
N ASN A 76 -14.33 -6.69 -7.11
CA ASN A 76 -15.41 -6.32 -6.19
C ASN A 76 -15.38 -7.08 -4.84
N TYR A 77 -14.20 -7.34 -4.30
CA TYR A 77 -13.99 -8.01 -3.00
C TYR A 77 -14.52 -9.45 -2.95
N THR A 78 -14.47 -10.16 -4.09
CA THR A 78 -14.89 -11.55 -4.23
C THR A 78 -13.69 -12.50 -4.25
N GLY A 79 -13.93 -13.79 -4.04
CA GLY A 79 -12.88 -14.81 -4.08
C GLY A 79 -12.17 -15.03 -2.75
N TRP A 80 -10.97 -15.59 -2.83
CA TRP A 80 -10.12 -15.87 -1.68
C TRP A 80 -9.35 -14.63 -1.28
N GLY A 81 -9.38 -14.35 0.02
CA GLY A 81 -8.80 -13.13 0.57
C GLY A 81 -7.76 -13.38 1.66
N LEU A 82 -6.73 -12.53 1.66
CA LEU A 82 -5.75 -12.38 2.72
C LEU A 82 -6.16 -11.25 3.67
N TRP A 83 -6.05 -11.50 4.97
CA TRP A 83 -6.29 -10.50 6.00
C TRP A 83 -4.97 -9.90 6.45
N GLY A 84 -4.70 -8.67 6.04
CA GLY A 84 -3.56 -7.89 6.49
C GLY A 84 -3.74 -7.42 7.94
N GLN A 85 -2.68 -7.53 8.74
CA GLN A 85 -2.62 -6.96 10.10
C GLN A 85 -2.74 -5.42 10.05
N LYS A 86 -3.22 -4.80 11.14
CA LYS A 86 -3.31 -3.34 11.33
C LYS A 86 -2.11 -2.79 12.11
N GLY A 87 -1.88 -1.48 12.05
CA GLY A 87 -0.93 -0.79 12.93
C GLY A 87 0.54 -0.89 12.50
N GLU A 88 0.90 -0.19 11.42
CA GLU A 88 2.24 -0.12 10.83
C GLU A 88 2.86 -1.47 10.42
N TYR A 89 2.02 -2.49 10.20
CA TYR A 89 2.48 -3.82 9.81
C TYR A 89 2.85 -3.89 8.33
N ARG A 90 4.11 -4.23 8.05
CA ARG A 90 4.61 -4.52 6.70
C ARG A 90 5.02 -5.98 6.60
N SER A 91 4.68 -6.61 5.49
CA SER A 91 5.10 -7.98 5.20
C SER A 91 5.11 -8.26 3.71
N ASN A 92 5.94 -9.23 3.34
CA ASN A 92 5.95 -9.81 2.00
C ASN A 92 4.86 -10.86 1.92
N ILE A 93 4.06 -10.85 0.86
CA ILE A 93 3.09 -11.92 0.61
C ILE A 93 3.91 -13.13 0.17
N PRO A 94 3.88 -14.24 0.93
CA PRO A 94 4.63 -15.43 0.56
C PRO A 94 4.14 -15.96 -0.79
N ALA A 95 5.04 -16.47 -1.64
CA ALA A 95 4.68 -16.97 -2.96
C ALA A 95 3.66 -18.13 -2.94
N HIS A 96 3.59 -18.88 -1.83
CA HIS A 96 2.61 -19.96 -1.64
C HIS A 96 1.21 -19.45 -1.26
N TYR A 97 1.05 -18.15 -0.99
CA TYR A 97 -0.23 -17.57 -0.59
C TYR A 97 -1.01 -17.12 -1.82
N TYR A 98 -2.32 -17.39 -1.83
CA TYR A 98 -3.20 -17.13 -2.97
C TYR A 98 -3.27 -15.67 -3.43
N ALA A 99 -2.88 -14.69 -2.61
CA ALA A 99 -2.89 -13.27 -3.01
C ALA A 99 -1.58 -12.80 -3.63
N HIS A 100 -0.50 -13.59 -3.58
CA HIS A 100 0.78 -13.22 -4.19
C HIS A 100 0.62 -13.20 -5.71
N ASN A 101 0.88 -12.04 -6.34
CA ASN A 101 0.67 -11.81 -7.78
C ASN A 101 -0.74 -12.19 -8.27
N ARG A 102 -1.73 -12.08 -7.38
CA ARG A 102 -3.11 -12.47 -7.68
C ARG A 102 -4.16 -11.53 -7.12
N ALA A 103 -3.75 -10.52 -6.36
CA ALA A 103 -4.68 -9.53 -5.82
C ALA A 103 -5.34 -8.72 -6.95
N SER A 104 -6.66 -8.75 -6.99
CA SER A 104 -7.49 -7.99 -7.95
C SER A 104 -8.37 -6.94 -7.28
N SER A 105 -8.64 -7.07 -5.98
CA SER A 105 -9.31 -6.02 -5.20
C SER A 105 -8.83 -6.00 -3.75
N LEU A 106 -9.01 -4.88 -3.06
CA LEU A 106 -8.66 -4.77 -1.64
C LEU A 106 -9.57 -3.77 -0.93
N ARG A 107 -9.96 -4.04 0.32
CA ARG A 107 -10.74 -3.09 1.13
C ARG A 107 -10.26 -3.03 2.56
N ALA A 108 -10.42 -1.86 3.14
CA ALA A 108 -10.35 -1.68 4.57
C ALA A 108 -11.58 -2.34 5.20
N VAL A 109 -11.36 -3.33 6.06
CA VAL A 109 -12.38 -3.95 6.90
C VAL A 109 -12.30 -3.31 8.27
N GLN A 110 -13.35 -2.59 8.63
CA GLN A 110 -13.51 -2.08 9.97
C GLN A 110 -14.11 -3.21 10.81
N VAL A 111 -13.34 -3.67 11.80
CA VAL A 111 -13.87 -4.43 12.93
C VAL A 111 -14.29 -3.43 13.99
#